data_AF-A0A3D5JC46-F1
#
_entry.id   AF-A0A3D5JC46-F1
#
_cell.length_a   1.000
_cell.length_b   1.000
_cell.length_c   1.000
_cell.angle_alpha   90.00
_cell.angle_beta   90.00
_cell.angle_gamma   90.00
#
_symmetry.space_group_name_H-M   'P 1'
#
loop_
_entity.id
_entity.type
_entity.pdbx_description
1 polymer ?
#
loop_
_entity_poly.entity_id
_entity_poly.type
_entity_poly.pdbx_seq_one_letter_code
_entity_poly.pdbx_strand_id
1 'polypeptide(L)'
;MANILKEWLTLQLLTASFVVFFGSGLGWAHSKQEITIPANNAVLEEAPTELVLQFDKPMRITKLVLTNQSGKNFEVRRTDQMKHIRKLFVQLDPVPNGEYQVIWRGLSEDGHPMKGTFSFVVK
;
A
#
# COMPACT_ATOMS: atom_id res chain seq x y z
N MET A 1 -18.80 -70.15 -26.26
CA MET A 1 -19.77 -69.78 -27.30
C MET A 1 -20.79 -68.83 -26.69
N ALA A 2 -21.08 -67.71 -27.38
CA ALA A 2 -22.18 -66.75 -27.17
C ALA A 2 -22.16 -65.94 -25.84
N ASN A 3 -22.43 -64.63 -25.74
CA ASN A 3 -22.82 -63.54 -26.64
C ASN A 3 -22.39 -62.24 -25.92
N ILE A 4 -21.57 -61.36 -26.51
CA ILE A 4 -21.96 -60.23 -27.38
C ILE A 4 -22.67 -59.07 -26.63
N LEU A 5 -21.84 -58.08 -26.27
CA LEU A 5 -22.00 -56.63 -26.47
C LEU A 5 -23.12 -55.82 -25.75
N LYS A 6 -22.62 -54.93 -24.88
CA LYS A 6 -22.89 -53.48 -24.82
C LYS A 6 -24.36 -53.01 -24.71
N GLU A 7 -24.83 -52.89 -23.47
CA GLU A 7 -25.94 -52.01 -23.10
C GLU A 7 -25.39 -50.66 -22.63
N TRP A 8 -24.88 -49.86 -23.57
CA TRP A 8 -24.51 -48.47 -23.34
C TRP A 8 -25.22 -47.60 -24.38
N LEU A 9 -25.81 -46.50 -23.90
CA LEU A 9 -26.54 -45.44 -24.62
C LEU A 9 -27.99 -45.83 -24.98
N THR A 10 -29.05 -45.11 -24.60
CA THR A 10 -29.22 -43.66 -24.37
C THR A 10 -30.48 -43.39 -23.53
N LEU A 11 -30.42 -42.47 -22.56
CA LEU A 11 -31.55 -41.56 -22.35
C LEU A 11 -31.06 -40.19 -21.87
N GLN A 12 -31.62 -39.17 -22.50
CA GLN A 12 -31.15 -37.80 -22.56
C GLN A 12 -31.71 -36.92 -21.43
N LEU A 13 -30.90 -35.89 -21.09
CA LEU A 13 -31.27 -34.53 -20.66
C LEU A 13 -31.92 -34.35 -19.27
N LEU A 14 -31.16 -33.78 -18.33
CA LEU A 14 -31.55 -32.52 -17.69
C LEU A 14 -30.32 -31.77 -17.11
N THR A 15 -29.94 -30.72 -17.84
CA THR A 15 -29.44 -29.42 -17.40
C THR A 15 -29.23 -29.16 -15.89
N ALA A 16 -27.98 -28.85 -15.52
CA ALA A 16 -27.63 -27.59 -14.86
C ALA A 16 -26.11 -27.47 -14.80
N SER A 17 -25.52 -26.84 -15.81
CA SER A 17 -24.12 -26.39 -15.75
C SER A 17 -24.08 -25.27 -14.71
N PHE A 18 -23.61 -25.56 -13.50
CA PHE A 18 -23.34 -24.54 -12.50
C PHE A 18 -21.99 -23.89 -12.85
N VAL A 19 -22.01 -23.06 -13.89
CA VAL A 19 -20.91 -22.14 -14.16
C VAL A 19 -20.97 -21.10 -13.05
N VAL A 20 -20.19 -21.32 -11.99
CA VAL A 20 -19.91 -20.28 -11.02
C VAL A 20 -19.05 -19.25 -11.74
N PHE A 21 -19.71 -18.23 -12.28
CA PHE A 21 -19.07 -16.95 -12.52
C PHE A 21 -18.61 -16.45 -11.16
N PHE A 22 -17.37 -16.78 -10.79
CA PHE A 22 -16.61 -15.93 -9.87
C PHE A 22 -16.42 -14.62 -10.62
N GLY A 23 -17.41 -13.73 -10.49
CA GLY A 23 -17.19 -12.32 -10.72
C GLY A 23 -16.06 -11.95 -9.78
N SER A 24 -14.85 -11.85 -10.31
CA SER A 24 -13.82 -11.05 -9.69
C SER A 24 -14.43 -9.66 -9.63
N GLY A 25 -15.01 -9.34 -8.47
CA GLY A 25 -15.27 -7.96 -8.14
C GLY A 25 -13.96 -7.26 -8.41
N LEU A 26 -13.95 -6.39 -9.42
CA LEU A 26 -12.94 -5.36 -9.53
C LEU A 26 -13.10 -4.60 -8.22
N GLY A 27 -12.39 -5.06 -7.19
CA GLY A 27 -12.23 -4.31 -5.97
C GLY A 27 -11.57 -3.04 -6.45
N TRP A 28 -12.34 -1.96 -6.46
CA TRP A 28 -11.83 -0.64 -6.71
C TRP A 28 -10.76 -0.46 -5.64
N ALA A 29 -9.51 -0.66 -6.02
CA ALA A 29 -8.38 -0.33 -5.19
C ALA A 29 -8.49 1.19 -5.04
N HIS A 30 -9.17 1.62 -3.98
CA HIS A 30 -9.26 3.01 -3.58
C HIS A 30 -7.82 3.51 -3.56
N SER A 31 -7.47 4.27 -4.60
CA SER A 31 -6.16 4.88 -4.75
C SER A 31 -5.82 5.54 -3.42
N LYS A 32 -4.68 5.15 -2.82
CA LYS A 32 -4.33 5.61 -1.47
C LYS A 32 -4.32 7.12 -1.45
N GLN A 33 -5.19 7.65 -0.62
CA GLN A 33 -5.50 9.07 -0.50
C GLN A 33 -4.53 9.71 0.50
N GLU A 34 -3.23 9.58 0.22
CA GLU A 34 -2.17 10.24 0.97
C GLU A 34 -1.41 11.22 0.08
N ILE A 35 -1.33 12.47 0.52
CA ILE A 35 -0.51 13.49 -0.13
C ILE A 35 0.79 13.60 0.65
N THR A 36 1.93 13.55 -0.04
CA THR A 36 3.24 13.67 0.57
C THR A 36 3.93 14.96 0.12
N ILE A 37 4.73 15.54 1.02
CA ILE A 37 5.68 16.61 0.69
C ILE A 37 7.04 16.16 1.24
N PRO A 38 8.09 16.02 0.41
CA PRO A 38 8.08 16.04 -1.04
C PRO A 38 7.04 15.09 -1.65
N ALA A 39 6.55 15.43 -2.84
CA ALA A 39 5.64 14.55 -3.58
C ALA A 39 6.33 13.20 -3.85
N ASN A 40 5.56 12.12 -3.96
CA ASN A 40 6.12 10.81 -4.28
C ASN A 40 6.89 10.85 -5.62
N ASN A 41 8.11 10.33 -5.62
CA ASN A 41 9.10 10.42 -6.71
C ASN A 41 9.59 11.83 -7.04
N ALA A 42 9.46 12.80 -6.12
CA ALA A 42 10.01 14.14 -6.33
C ALA A 42 11.53 14.10 -6.48
N VAL A 43 12.05 14.99 -7.32
CA VAL A 43 13.48 15.24 -7.48
C VAL A 43 13.75 16.65 -6.96
N LEU A 44 14.64 16.77 -5.99
CA LEU A 44 14.94 17.99 -5.25
C LEU A 44 16.37 18.43 -5.53
N GLU A 45 16.57 19.73 -5.67
CA GLU A 45 17.91 20.32 -5.78
C GLU A 45 18.60 20.43 -4.41
N GLU A 46 17.83 20.43 -3.31
CA GLU A 46 18.34 20.48 -1.94
C GLU A 46 17.59 19.50 -1.04
N ALA A 47 18.26 19.03 0.02
CA ALA A 47 17.66 18.13 0.99
C ALA A 47 16.51 18.82 1.76
N PRO A 48 15.34 18.17 1.91
CA PRO A 48 14.23 18.75 2.64
C PRO A 48 14.53 18.71 4.15
N THR A 49 14.14 19.78 4.85
CA THR A 49 14.21 19.82 6.33
C THR A 49 13.01 19.15 6.99
N GLU A 50 11.95 18.90 6.23
CA GLU A 50 10.69 18.33 6.71
C GLU A 50 10.05 17.42 5.65
N LEU A 51 9.46 16.31 6.12
CA LEU A 51 8.49 15.53 5.36
C LEU A 51 7.09 15.78 5.92
N VAL A 52 6.11 15.81 5.04
CA VAL A 52 4.69 15.93 5.39
C VAL A 52 3.94 14.76 4.80
N LEU A 53 3.13 14.08 5.61
CA LEU A 53 2.15 13.10 5.16
C LEU A 53 0.76 13.61 5.53
N GLN A 54 -0.12 13.78 4.54
CA GLN A 54 -1.49 14.20 4.73
C GLN A 54 -2.44 13.07 4.33
N PHE A 55 -3.30 12.66 5.26
CA PHE A 55 -4.25 11.56 5.13
C PHE A 55 -5.67 12.11 4.90
N ASP A 56 -6.51 11.35 4.21
CA ASP A 56 -7.94 11.61 4.03
C ASP A 56 -8.75 11.57 5.33
N LYS A 57 -8.35 10.68 6.25
CA LYS A 57 -8.90 10.49 7.59
C LYS A 57 -7.78 10.50 8.64
N PRO A 58 -8.08 10.83 9.91
CA PRO A 58 -7.08 10.81 10.96
C PRO A 58 -6.40 9.43 11.08
N MET A 59 -5.07 9.44 11.14
CA MET A 59 -4.22 8.27 11.18
C MET A 59 -3.30 8.36 12.40
N ARG A 60 -3.22 7.30 13.18
CA ARG A 60 -2.20 7.14 14.22
C ARG A 60 -1.01 6.37 13.65
N ILE A 61 0.13 7.03 13.50
CA ILE A 61 1.30 6.42 12.89
C ILE A 61 2.07 5.56 13.91
N THR A 62 2.24 4.29 13.60
CA THR A 62 2.89 3.31 14.46
C THR A 62 4.34 3.05 14.04
N LYS A 63 4.67 3.30 12.78
CA LYS A 63 6.03 3.21 12.25
C LYS A 63 6.22 4.22 11.12
N LEU A 64 7.38 4.87 11.11
CA LEU A 64 7.87 5.66 9.97
C LEU A 64 9.38 5.51 9.92
N VAL A 65 9.91 5.13 8.75
CA VAL A 65 11.35 4.92 8.53
C VAL A 65 11.74 5.57 7.23
N LEU A 66 12.84 6.32 7.26
CA LEU A 66 13.52 6.89 6.09
C LEU A 66 14.80 6.08 5.83
N THR A 67 14.96 5.58 4.61
CA THR A 67 16.17 4.85 4.16
C THR A 67 16.69 5.38 2.85
N ASN A 68 18.01 5.29 2.62
CA ASN A 68 18.59 5.53 1.29
C ASN A 68 18.70 4.23 0.47
N GLN A 69 19.22 4.33 -0.76
CA GLN A 69 19.47 3.20 -1.66
C GLN A 69 20.40 2.10 -1.11
N SER A 70 21.26 2.41 -0.12
CA SER A 70 22.12 1.41 0.54
C SER A 70 21.43 0.72 1.72
N GLY A 71 20.15 1.04 1.98
CA GLY A 71 19.39 0.54 3.13
C GLY A 71 19.80 1.18 4.46
N LYS A 72 20.56 2.28 4.46
CA LYS A 72 20.92 3.01 5.68
C LYS A 72 19.70 3.77 6.19
N ASN A 73 19.37 3.61 7.47
CA ASN A 73 18.33 4.38 8.14
C ASN A 73 18.81 5.80 8.45
N PHE A 74 17.90 6.77 8.35
CA PHE A 74 18.09 8.14 8.79
C PHE A 74 17.15 8.46 9.95
N GLU A 75 17.63 9.30 10.87
CA GLU A 75 16.82 9.74 12.00
C GLU A 75 15.69 10.65 11.53
N VAL A 76 14.53 10.48 12.17
CA VAL A 76 13.33 11.26 11.89
C VAL A 76 12.66 11.65 13.20
N ARG A 77 12.21 12.90 13.31
CA ARG A 77 11.52 13.40 14.51
C ARG A 77 10.08 13.75 14.17
N ARG A 78 9.14 13.04 14.80
CA ARG A 78 7.70 13.17 14.54
C ARG A 78 7.01 14.06 15.57
N THR A 79 5.98 14.79 15.14
CA THR A 79 5.23 15.72 15.99
C THR A 79 3.90 15.16 16.52
N ASP A 80 3.50 13.96 16.11
CA ASP A 80 2.14 13.45 16.31
C ASP A 80 1.85 12.90 17.71
N GLN A 81 2.90 12.63 18.51
CA GLN A 81 2.76 12.10 19.88
C GLN A 81 1.85 10.85 19.96
N MET A 82 1.85 10.00 18.93
CA MET A 82 1.01 8.81 18.82
C MET A 82 -0.51 9.10 18.83
N LYS A 83 -0.92 10.31 18.46
CA LYS A 83 -2.33 10.68 18.31
C LYS A 83 -2.82 10.39 16.88
N HIS A 84 -4.13 10.25 16.71
CA HIS A 84 -4.75 10.25 15.39
C HIS A 84 -4.73 11.66 14.81
N ILE A 85 -4.03 11.82 13.68
CA ILE A 85 -3.83 13.12 13.03
C ILE A 85 -4.07 13.02 11.53
N ARG A 86 -4.57 14.09 10.92
CA ARG A 86 -4.73 14.17 9.46
C ARG A 86 -3.45 14.56 8.73
N LYS A 87 -2.55 15.27 9.40
CA LYS A 87 -1.31 15.78 8.82
C LYS A 87 -0.15 15.56 9.77
N LEU A 88 0.77 14.69 9.37
CA LEU A 88 2.00 14.41 10.10
C LEU A 88 3.12 15.27 9.55
N PHE A 89 3.83 15.94 10.46
CA PHE A 89 5.08 16.63 10.18
C PHE A 89 6.24 15.80 10.74
N VAL A 90 7.27 15.60 9.92
CA VAL A 90 8.45 14.82 10.25
C VAL A 90 9.68 15.66 9.97
N GLN A 91 10.36 16.11 11.02
CA GLN A 91 11.60 16.86 10.90
C GLN A 91 12.74 15.91 10.55
N LEU A 92 13.60 16.37 9.63
CA LEU A 92 14.79 15.65 9.18
C LEU A 92 16.05 16.41 9.57
N ASP A 93 17.08 15.65 9.94
CA ASP A 93 18.44 16.16 9.86
C ASP A 93 18.88 16.22 8.39
N PRO A 94 19.87 17.07 8.03
CA PRO A 94 20.39 17.13 6.68
C PRO A 94 20.83 15.75 6.18
N VAL A 95 20.33 15.37 4.99
CA VAL A 95 20.68 14.11 4.33
C VAL A 95 21.56 14.39 3.10
N PRO A 96 22.53 13.52 2.76
CA PRO A 96 23.34 13.69 1.55
C PRO A 96 22.53 13.55 0.26
N ASN A 97 23.15 13.87 -0.86
CA ASN A 97 22.56 13.61 -2.18
C ASN A 97 22.37 12.10 -2.40
N GLY A 98 21.27 11.72 -3.04
CA GLY A 98 20.90 10.32 -3.27
C GLY A 98 19.40 10.07 -3.30
N GLU A 99 19.05 8.80 -3.43
CA GLU A 99 17.67 8.34 -3.46
C GLU A 99 17.22 7.87 -2.09
N TYR A 100 15.99 8.25 -1.74
CA TYR A 100 15.38 8.01 -0.44
C TYR A 100 14.01 7.36 -0.58
N GLN A 101 13.72 6.47 0.35
CA GLN A 101 12.42 5.83 0.51
C GLN A 101 11.92 6.03 1.94
N VAL A 102 10.64 6.38 2.07
CA VAL A 102 9.93 6.50 3.34
C VAL A 102 8.87 5.41 3.38
N ILE A 103 8.94 4.54 4.38
CA ILE A 103 7.92 3.51 4.65
C ILE A 103 7.20 3.88 5.93
N TRP A 104 5.87 3.81 5.92
CA TRP A 104 5.06 4.04 7.10
C TRP A 104 4.01 2.95 7.33
N ARG A 105 3.60 2.81 8.59
CA ARG A 105 2.45 2.03 9.05
C ARG A 105 1.66 2.84 10.07
N GLY A 106 0.35 2.67 10.08
CA GLY A 106 -0.55 3.36 10.99
C GLY A 106 -1.85 2.61 11.21
N LEU A 107 -2.68 3.17 12.09
CA LEU A 107 -4.03 2.69 12.38
C LEU A 107 -5.00 3.86 12.17
N SER A 108 -6.07 3.66 11.42
CA SER A 108 -7.18 4.62 11.35
C SER A 108 -7.91 4.70 12.70
N GLU A 109 -8.85 5.64 12.83
CA GLU A 109 -9.65 5.82 14.06
C GLU A 109 -10.44 4.57 14.46
N ASP A 110 -10.90 3.79 13.48
CA ASP A 110 -11.60 2.51 13.67
C ASP A 110 -10.66 1.31 13.91
N GLY A 111 -9.34 1.56 13.95
CA GLY A 111 -8.34 0.53 14.23
C GLY A 111 -7.89 -0.28 13.02
N HIS A 112 -8.35 0.00 11.80
CA HIS A 112 -7.86 -0.71 10.61
C HIS A 112 -6.37 -0.40 10.36
N PRO A 113 -5.52 -1.42 10.15
CA PRO A 113 -4.11 -1.22 9.85
C PRO A 113 -3.91 -0.74 8.41
N MET A 114 -3.19 0.37 8.28
CA MET A 114 -2.81 0.99 7.02
C MET A 114 -1.28 1.05 6.91
N LYS A 115 -0.77 1.06 5.69
CA LYS A 115 0.65 1.18 5.38
C LYS A 115 0.83 1.99 4.12
N GLY A 116 2.02 2.52 3.86
CA GLY A 116 2.33 3.21 2.61
C GLY A 116 3.82 3.38 2.42
N THR A 117 4.18 3.84 1.23
CA THR A 117 5.57 4.12 0.84
C THR A 117 5.60 5.26 -0.16
N PHE A 118 6.60 6.12 -0.05
CA PHE A 118 6.92 7.11 -1.08
C PHE A 118 8.44 7.32 -1.15
N SER A 119 8.90 7.90 -2.25
CA SER A 119 10.32 8.16 -2.50
C SER A 119 10.57 9.61 -2.90
N PHE A 120 11.83 10.04 -2.77
CA PHE A 120 12.34 11.28 -3.34
C PHE A 120 13.83 11.16 -3.64
N VAL A 121 14.36 12.04 -4.49
CA VAL A 121 15.77 12.13 -4.85
C VAL A 121 16.29 13.51 -4.47
N VAL A 122 17.49 13.58 -3.91
CA VAL A 122 18.24 14.83 -3.68
C VAL A 122 19.45 14.83 -4.60
N LYS A 123 19.59 15.88 -5.43
CA LYS A 123 20.69 16.00 -6.40
C LYS A 123 21.96 16.59 -5.82
#